data_AF-A0AA97EEQ0-F1
#
_entry.id   AF-A0AA97EEQ0-F1
#
_cell.length_a   1.000
_cell.length_b   1.000
_cell.length_c   1.000
_cell.angle_alpha   90.00
_cell.angle_beta   90.00
_cell.angle_gamma   90.00
#
_symmetry.space_group_name_H-M   'P 1'
#
loop_
_entity.id
_entity.type
_entity.pdbx_description
1 polymer ?
#
loop_
_entity_poly.entity_id
_entity_poly.type
_entity_poly.pdbx_seq_one_letter_code
_entity_poly.pdbx_strand_id
1 'polypeptide(L)' 'MNPAVAFTLILLSLMIGSGVVSASWGFTLGRQALTGVRQPETRPTSGTPVSRDAAGQGTVMLVNEAEILQQVKARINGGE' A
#
# COMPACT_ATOMS: atom_id res chain seq x y z
N MET A 1 36.44 -10.38 -42.84
CA MET A 1 35.07 -10.35 -42.27
C MET A 1 34.20 -9.54 -43.24
N ASN A 2 33.04 -10.04 -43.68
CA ASN A 2 32.19 -9.30 -44.62
C ASN A 2 31.39 -8.22 -43.83
N PRO A 3 31.51 -6.93 -44.16
CA PRO A 3 30.84 -5.86 -43.44
C PRO A 3 29.31 -5.98 -43.47
N ALA A 4 28.72 -6.50 -44.54
CA ALA A 4 27.28 -6.73 -44.63
C ALA A 4 26.81 -7.79 -43.61
N VAL A 5 27.60 -8.86 -43.44
CA VAL A 5 27.30 -9.92 -42.47
C VAL A 5 27.44 -9.42 -41.04
N ALA A 6 28.43 -8.57 -40.77
CA ALA A 6 28.57 -7.94 -39.45
C ALA A 6 27.35 -7.04 -39.14
N PHE A 7 26.90 -6.24 -40.11
CA PHE A 7 25.78 -5.33 -39.93
C PHE A 7 24.46 -6.07 -39.70
N THR A 8 24.20 -7.16 -40.42
CA THR A 8 22.98 -7.96 -40.22
C THR A 8 22.93 -8.63 -38.86
N LEU A 9 24.06 -9.14 -38.35
CA LEU A 9 24.13 -9.73 -37.01
C LEU A 9 23.89 -8.68 -35.92
N ILE A 10 24.45 -7.48 -36.08
CA ILE A 10 24.21 -6.35 -35.17
C ILE A 10 22.72 -6.00 -35.16
N LEU A 11 22.11 -5.80 -36.33
CA LEU A 11 20.69 -5.47 -36.43
C LEU A 11 19.80 -6.57 -35.82
N LEU A 12 20.08 -7.84 -36.11
CA LEU A 12 19.34 -8.97 -35.56
C LEU A 12 19.41 -9.00 -34.03
N SER A 13 20.60 -8.79 -33.46
CA SER A 13 20.78 -8.74 -32.01
C SER A 13 20.02 -7.57 -31.36
N LEU A 14 19.99 -6.41 -32.02
CA LEU A 14 19.23 -5.23 -31.60
C LEU A 14 17.71 -5.46 -31.66
N MET A 15 17.20 -6.16 -32.67
CA MET A 15 15.77 -6.48 -32.75
C MET A 15 15.33 -7.39 -31.60
N ILE A 16 16.14 -8.40 -31.28
CA ILE A 16 15.86 -9.29 -30.13
C ILE A 16 15.96 -8.51 -28.82
N GLY A 17 17.02 -7.72 -28.63
CA GLY A 17 17.23 -6.93 -27.42
C GLY A 17 16.12 -5.90 -27.18
N SER A 18 15.73 -5.15 -28.21
CA SER A 18 14.67 -4.13 -28.11
C SER A 18 13.29 -4.73 -27.81
N GLY A 19 13.01 -5.94 -28.32
CA GLY A 19 11.79 -6.68 -28.00
C GLY A 19 11.70 -7.03 -26.51
N VAL A 20 12.77 -7.55 -25.91
CA VAL A 20 12.80 -7.91 -24.48
C VAL A 20 12.64 -6.69 -23.58
N VAL A 21 13.38 -5.61 -23.87
CA VAL A 21 13.30 -4.38 -23.08
C VAL A 21 11.90 -3.77 -23.17
N SER A 22 11.32 -3.69 -24.37
CA SER A 22 9.97 -3.15 -24.55
C SER A 22 8.90 -4.00 -23.87
N ALA A 23 9.00 -5.33 -23.95
CA ALA A 23 8.08 -6.23 -23.27
C ALA A 23 8.17 -6.10 -21.75
N SER A 24 9.38 -5.98 -21.19
CA SER A 24 9.58 -5.81 -19.74
C SER A 24 8.94 -4.52 -19.24
N TRP A 25 9.15 -3.39 -19.93
CA TRP A 25 8.54 -2.12 -19.56
C TRP A 25 7.02 -2.14 -19.74
N GLY A 26 6.54 -2.65 -20.88
CA GLY A 26 5.10 -2.79 -21.15
C GLY A 26 4.39 -3.67 -20.12
N PHE A 27 5.02 -4.75 -19.66
CA PHE A 27 4.48 -5.60 -18.60
C PHE A 27 4.39 -4.87 -17.25
N THR A 28 5.42 -4.11 -16.86
CA THR A 28 5.38 -3.33 -15.61
C THR A 28 4.29 -2.26 -15.64
N LEU A 29 4.17 -1.53 -16.76
CA LEU A 29 3.11 -0.54 -16.96
C LEU A 29 1.72 -1.17 -16.95
N GLY A 30 1.55 -2.29 -17.66
CA GLY A 30 0.28 -3.03 -17.69
C GLY A 30 -0.10 -3.57 -16.30
N ARG A 31 0.87 -4.07 -15.53
CA ARG A 31 0.65 -4.51 -14.15
C ARG A 31 0.25 -3.34 -13.25
N GLN A 32 0.92 -2.19 -13.40
CA GLN A 32 0.60 -0.98 -12.65
C GLN A 32 -0.82 -0.47 -12.93
N ALA A 33 -1.24 -0.49 -14.20
CA ALA A 33 -2.58 -0.12 -14.61
C ALA A 33 -3.65 -1.00 -13.94
N LEU A 34 -3.41 -2.32 -13.82
CA LEU A 34 -4.31 -3.23 -13.10
C LEU A 34 -4.30 -3.04 -11.57
N THR A 35 -3.20 -2.54 -11.00
CA THR A 35 -3.13 -2.22 -9.56
C THR A 35 -3.74 -0.88 -9.18
N GLY A 36 -3.99 0.01 -10.15
CA GLY A 36 -4.69 1.28 -9.93
C GLY A 36 -6.15 1.12 -9.47
N VAL A 37 -6.70 -0.10 -9.55
CA VAL A 37 -8.03 -0.48 -9.04
C VAL A 37 -7.91 -1.43 -7.85
N ARG A 38 -6.86 -1.33 -7.03
CA ARG A 38 -7.00 -1.77 -5.64
C ARG A 38 -7.59 -0.63 -4.86
N GLN A 39 -8.84 -0.82 -4.44
CA GLN A 39 -9.46 0.03 -3.43
C GLN A 39 -8.45 0.20 -2.28
N PRO A 40 -8.22 1.44 -1.80
CA PRO A 40 -7.47 1.62 -0.57
C PRO A 40 -8.14 0.71 0.46
N GLU A 41 -7.37 -0.13 1.14
CA GLU A 41 -7.84 -0.85 2.32
C GLU A 41 -8.23 0.23 3.34
N THR A 42 -9.49 0.65 3.30
CA THR A 42 -10.08 1.60 4.25
C THR A 42 -10.36 0.85 5.54
N ARG A 43 -9.31 0.31 6.15
CA ARG A 43 -9.32 0.04 7.58
C ARG A 43 -8.75 1.28 8.25
N PRO A 44 -9.58 2.12 8.89
CA PRO A 44 -9.11 3.35 9.55
C PRO A 44 -8.32 3.06 10.85
N THR A 45 -7.56 1.95 10.93
CA THR A 45 -6.81 1.55 12.14
C THR A 45 -5.32 1.34 11.93
N SER A 46 -4.74 1.58 10.75
CA SER A 46 -3.29 1.36 10.54
C SER A 46 -2.61 2.46 9.73
N GLY A 47 -2.94 3.71 10.02
CA GLY A 47 -2.44 4.89 9.30
C GLY A 47 -1.63 5.90 10.12
N THR A 48 -1.36 5.64 11.39
CA THR A 48 -0.54 6.55 12.22
C THR A 48 0.82 5.90 12.51
N PRO A 49 1.93 6.42 11.97
CA PRO A 49 3.24 6.10 12.53
C PRO A 49 3.34 6.84 13.85
N VAL A 50 2.82 6.23 14.93
CA VAL A 50 3.18 6.66 16.27
C VAL A 50 4.64 6.25 16.46
N SER A 51 5.54 7.22 16.33
CA SER A 51 6.89 7.11 16.88
C SER A 51 6.76 6.61 18.30
N ARG A 52 7.21 5.38 18.56
CA ARG A 52 7.39 4.86 19.91
C ARG A 52 8.55 5.63 20.53
N ASP A 53 8.26 6.80 21.06
CA ASP A 53 9.00 7.28 22.21
C ASP A 53 8.46 6.55 23.44
N ALA A 54 9.38 5.87 24.11
CA ALA A 54 9.13 5.00 25.24
C ALA A 54 8.58 5.79 26.43
N ALA A 55 7.26 5.72 26.66
CA ALA A 55 6.68 6.05 27.96
C ALA A 55 5.31 5.39 28.15
N GLY A 56 5.22 4.49 29.13
CA GLY A 56 3.95 4.05 29.69
C GLY A 56 3.36 2.80 29.04
N GLN A 57 3.68 1.65 29.63
CA GLN A 57 2.97 0.38 29.45
C GLN A 57 1.53 0.58 29.95
N GLY A 58 0.65 1.07 29.07
CA GLY A 58 -0.76 1.32 29.34
C GLY A 58 -1.50 -0.01 29.41
N THR A 59 -1.70 -0.48 30.64
CA THR A 59 -2.65 -1.54 31.00
C THR A 59 -3.97 -1.29 30.28
N VAL A 60 -4.44 -2.26 29.49
CA VAL A 60 -5.81 -2.24 28.95
C VAL A 60 -6.75 -2.22 30.16
N MET A 61 -7.30 -1.05 30.48
CA MET A 61 -8.25 -0.90 31.57
C MET A 61 -9.60 -1.43 31.09
N LEU A 62 -9.96 -2.64 31.55
CA LEU A 62 -11.30 -3.18 31.36
C LEU A 62 -12.27 -2.32 32.18
N VAL A 63 -13.07 -1.50 31.50
CA VAL A 63 -14.07 -0.65 32.14
C VAL A 63 -15.37 -1.42 32.28
N ASN A 64 -16.02 -1.34 33.46
CA ASN A 64 -17.27 -2.03 33.71
C ASN A 64 -18.43 -1.31 33.01
N GLU A 65 -19.16 -2.03 32.16
CA GLU A 65 -20.25 -1.48 31.36
C GLU A 65 -21.38 -0.87 32.21
N ALA A 66 -21.64 -1.39 33.41
CA ALA A 66 -22.66 -0.85 34.29
C ALA A 66 -22.35 0.59 34.75
N GLU A 67 -21.07 0.91 34.94
CA GLU A 67 -20.61 2.24 35.34
C GLU A 67 -20.74 3.25 34.20
N ILE A 68 -20.44 2.82 32.96
CA ILE A 68 -20.66 3.63 31.75
C ILE A 68 -22.14 3.92 31.56
N LEU A 69 -23.01 2.92 31.70
CA LEU A 69 -24.45 3.11 31.55
C LEU A 69 -25.02 4.07 32.61
N GLN A 70 -24.52 4.01 33.85
CA GLN A 70 -24.92 4.94 34.90
C GLN A 70 -24.46 6.37 34.60
N GLN A 71 -23.22 6.54 34.12
CA GLN A 71 -22.68 7.84 33.75
C GLN A 71 -23.43 8.46 32.55
N VAL A 72 -23.78 7.67 31.54
CA VAL A 72 -24.57 8.13 30.40
C VAL A 72 -25.98 8.53 30.86
N LYS A 73 -26.61 7.75 31.73
CA LYS A 73 -27.95 8.07 32.26
C LYS A 73 -27.96 9.33 33.11
N ALA A 74 -26.91 9.56 33.91
CA ALA A 74 -26.74 10.79 34.69
C ALA A 74 -26.56 12.02 33.79
N ARG A 75 -25.85 11.91 32.66
CA ARG A 75 -25.70 12.99 31.68
C ARG A 75 -27.00 13.31 30.94
N ILE A 76 -27.81 12.29 30.64
CA ILE A 76 -29.11 12.47 29.98
C ILE A 76 -30.12 13.10 30.93
N ASN A 77 -30.10 12.74 32.22
CA ASN A 77 -31.04 13.28 33.21
C ASN A 77 -30.58 14.61 33.85
N GLY A 78 -29.29 14.97 33.76
CA GLY A 78 -28.75 16.24 34.24
C GLY A 78 -28.67 17.34 33.17
N GLY A 79 -29.37 17.15 32.05
CA GLY A 79 -29.45 18.10 30.94
C GLY A 79 -30.80 18.84 30.88
N GLU A 80 -31.27 19.32 32.03
CA GLU A 80 -32.26 20.41 32.16
C GLU A 80 -31.62 21.60 32.88
#